data_AF-A0A9N9WZV1-F1
#
_entry.id   AF-A0A9N9WZV1-F1
#
_cell.length_a   1.000
_cell.length_b   1.000
_cell.length_c   1.000
_cell.angle_alpha   90.00
_cell.angle_beta   90.00
_cell.angle_gamma   90.00
#
_symmetry.space_group_name_H-M   'P 1'
#
loop_
_entity.id
_entity.type
_entity.pdbx_description
1 polymer ?
#
loop_
_entity_poly.entity_id
_entity_poly.type
_entity_poly.pdbx_seq_one_letter_code
_entity_poly.pdbx_strand_id
1 'polypeptide(L)'
;MTENFSVTHVRTDDSLFKDYKSLISVKPKDPKWVNFPGWVSFDLLNGDIERIKAAKMYEDDVILCGFPRSGTSMMQEMIWLIMNDFDFDKAKNIQRGVRAPIIELYDFYQSIRNEGSYPQFDDLQRPRTFKSHMPVQLLPDDVWTKKPKLIYISRNVKDVAVSFYHFSKDYYNYSYTIDEFLQYFLDDALESTPYREHILDYLNIPNYKNILYLTYELVTMNLEFYINEVAAFLGKTISDENKIKLMEHLSFKNIKENKGFNNESFLKKIRDDTGATQEIAGHARKGKSGGFKSEMSQEYIDKFDKWMAEKLETGYNVQ
;
A
#
# COMPACT_ATOMS: atom_id res chain seq x y z
N MET A 1 -4.45 -29.22 -12.36
CA MET A 1 -3.24 -29.79 -11.75
C MET A 1 -2.69 -28.71 -10.83
N THR A 2 -2.82 -28.90 -9.53
CA THR A 2 -2.43 -27.98 -8.47
C THR A 2 -0.94 -28.15 -8.21
N GLU A 3 -0.13 -27.20 -8.66
CA GLU A 3 1.29 -27.16 -8.29
C GLU A 3 1.42 -26.63 -6.86
N ASN A 4 1.89 -27.52 -5.98
CA ASN A 4 2.25 -27.21 -4.61
C ASN A 4 3.51 -26.33 -4.60
N PHE A 5 3.35 -25.04 -4.30
CA PHE A 5 4.48 -24.15 -4.05
C PHE A 5 5.01 -24.39 -2.63
N SER A 6 5.99 -25.28 -2.48
CA SER A 6 6.80 -25.37 -1.27
C SER A 6 8.08 -24.55 -1.44
N VAL A 7 8.11 -23.33 -0.91
CA VAL A 7 9.37 -22.57 -0.81
C VAL A 7 10.11 -23.07 0.43
N THR A 8 11.06 -23.97 0.21
CA THR A 8 12.11 -24.27 1.18
C THR A 8 13.32 -23.43 0.82
N HIS A 9 13.75 -22.54 1.72
CA HIS A 9 15.10 -22.47 2.29
C HIS A 9 15.13 -21.29 3.27
N VAL A 10 15.35 -21.61 4.54
CA VAL A 10 15.53 -20.65 5.63
C VAL A 10 16.96 -20.12 5.58
N ARG A 11 17.11 -18.81 5.51
CA ARG A 11 18.35 -18.12 5.87
C ARG A 11 18.06 -17.33 7.15
N THR A 12 18.43 -17.90 8.30
CA THR A 12 18.47 -17.20 9.58
C THR A 12 19.71 -16.33 9.60
N ASP A 13 19.58 -15.06 9.24
CA ASP A 13 20.62 -14.10 9.55
C ASP A 13 19.97 -12.81 10.06
N ASP A 14 20.18 -12.53 11.35
CA ASP A 14 19.78 -11.30 12.02
C ASP A 14 20.51 -10.06 11.46
N SER A 15 21.44 -10.24 10.51
CA SER A 15 22.19 -9.17 9.84
C SER A 15 21.32 -8.21 9.02
N LEU A 16 20.14 -8.64 8.53
CA LEU A 16 19.17 -7.76 7.85
C LEU A 16 18.74 -6.55 8.71
N PHE A 17 18.79 -6.68 10.04
CA PHE A 17 18.34 -5.66 10.99
C PHE A 17 19.45 -4.69 11.45
N LYS A 18 20.74 -5.05 11.27
CA LYS A 18 21.87 -4.21 11.71
C LYS A 18 22.15 -3.03 10.77
N ASP A 19 21.80 -3.17 9.50
CA ASP A 19 22.08 -2.19 8.44
C ASP A 19 20.91 -1.23 8.17
N TYR A 20 19.99 -1.10 9.13
CA TYR A 20 18.86 -0.18 8.99
C TYR A 20 19.30 1.28 8.71
N LYS A 21 20.43 1.71 9.29
CA LYS A 21 21.06 3.00 8.96
C LYS A 21 21.53 3.10 7.52
N SER A 22 21.87 1.99 6.85
CA SER A 22 22.28 2.00 5.45
C SER A 22 21.10 2.08 4.49
N LEU A 23 19.91 1.58 4.87
CA LEU A 23 18.65 1.78 4.16
C LEU A 23 18.15 3.23 4.29
N ILE A 24 18.26 3.80 5.50
CA ILE A 24 18.11 5.24 5.75
C ILE A 24 19.32 6.04 5.23
N SER A 25 20.36 5.40 4.71
CA SER A 25 21.49 6.11 4.08
C SER A 25 21.73 5.64 2.66
N VAL A 26 20.70 5.13 1.98
CA VAL A 26 20.68 5.07 0.52
C VAL A 26 20.60 6.52 0.06
N LYS A 27 21.75 7.18 0.16
CA LYS A 27 22.04 8.33 -0.66
C LYS A 27 21.93 7.80 -2.07
N PRO A 28 21.16 8.48 -2.90
CA PRO A 28 21.03 8.07 -4.25
C PRO A 28 22.35 7.82 -4.97
N LYS A 29 22.36 6.82 -5.86
CA LYS A 29 23.51 6.57 -6.73
C LYS A 29 23.70 7.63 -7.83
N ASP A 30 22.78 8.58 -8.02
CA ASP A 30 22.81 9.54 -9.13
C ASP A 30 22.24 10.93 -8.71
N PRO A 31 22.82 12.07 -9.16
CA PRO A 31 22.27 13.43 -8.96
C PRO A 31 20.88 13.70 -9.57
N LYS A 32 20.38 12.84 -10.47
CA LYS A 32 19.08 13.00 -11.16
C LYS A 32 17.89 12.55 -10.32
N TRP A 33 17.86 12.94 -9.05
CA TRP A 33 16.65 12.83 -8.26
C TRP A 33 15.69 13.83 -8.83
N VAL A 34 14.57 13.34 -9.32
CA VAL A 34 13.44 14.22 -9.45
C VAL A 34 13.05 14.61 -8.04
N ASN A 35 13.27 15.87 -7.72
CA ASN A 35 12.73 16.50 -6.54
C ASN A 35 11.21 16.58 -6.74
N PHE A 36 10.48 15.46 -6.57
CA PHE A 36 9.02 15.44 -6.55
C PHE A 36 8.55 16.45 -5.49
N PRO A 37 7.86 17.54 -5.86
CA PRO A 37 7.31 18.44 -4.86
C PRO A 37 6.28 17.65 -4.03
N GLY A 38 6.62 17.29 -2.79
CA GLY A 38 5.76 16.50 -1.90
C GLY A 38 6.11 15.02 -1.72
N TRP A 39 7.38 14.62 -1.92
CA TRP A 39 7.90 13.32 -1.44
C TRP A 39 7.38 12.99 -0.02
N VAL A 40 7.19 11.69 0.28
CA VAL A 40 7.65 11.18 1.59
C VAL A 40 9.16 11.33 1.59
N SER A 41 9.58 12.58 1.81
CA SER A 41 10.98 12.92 1.80
C SER A 41 11.62 12.15 2.95
N PHE A 42 12.91 11.89 2.80
CA PHE A 42 13.80 11.81 3.95
C PHE A 42 13.48 12.85 5.04
N ASP A 43 12.86 13.99 4.69
CA ASP A 43 12.36 15.02 5.60
C ASP A 43 11.10 14.63 6.40
N LEU A 44 10.21 13.76 5.90
CA LEU A 44 9.10 13.18 6.67
C LEU A 44 9.58 12.07 7.62
N LEU A 45 10.71 11.43 7.32
CA LEU A 45 11.35 10.44 8.19
C LEU A 45 12.40 11.03 9.14
N ASN A 46 12.85 12.28 8.91
CA ASN A 46 13.75 13.04 9.79
C ASN A 46 13.00 13.44 11.09
N GLY A 47 12.82 12.46 11.97
CA GLY A 47 12.18 12.60 13.28
C GLY A 47 11.13 11.52 13.55
N ASP A 48 10.44 11.04 12.51
CA ASP A 48 9.26 10.17 12.68
C ASP A 48 9.58 8.68 12.67
N ILE A 49 10.77 8.26 12.23
CA ILE A 49 11.16 6.83 12.28
C ILE A 49 11.08 6.31 13.71
N GLU A 50 11.68 7.01 14.67
CA GLU A 50 11.67 6.59 16.08
C GLU A 50 10.24 6.53 16.62
N ARG A 51 9.38 7.47 16.23
CA ARG A 51 7.95 7.44 16.58
C ARG A 51 7.24 6.23 15.98
N ILE A 52 7.47 5.95 14.69
CA ILE A 52 6.89 4.80 13.99
C ILE A 52 7.33 3.50 14.67
N LYS A 53 8.63 3.35 14.93
CA LYS A 53 9.20 2.19 15.61
C LYS A 53 8.63 2.03 17.03
N ALA A 54 8.44 3.14 17.74
CA ALA A 54 7.84 3.18 19.07
C ALA A 54 6.30 3.10 19.10
N ALA A 55 5.62 3.06 17.94
CA ALA A 55 4.16 3.01 17.90
C ALA A 55 3.66 1.70 18.53
N LYS A 56 2.79 1.82 19.53
CA LYS A 56 2.24 0.66 20.24
C LYS A 56 1.36 -0.17 19.34
N MET A 57 1.64 -1.46 19.26
CA MET A 57 0.79 -2.43 18.57
C MET A 57 0.20 -3.42 19.57
N TYR A 58 -0.89 -4.08 19.18
CA TYR A 58 -1.59 -5.06 19.97
C TYR A 58 -1.94 -6.29 19.15
N GLU A 59 -2.17 -7.42 19.82
CA GLU A 59 -2.42 -8.73 19.19
C GLU A 59 -3.67 -8.74 18.28
N ASP A 60 -4.66 -7.90 18.59
CA ASP A 60 -5.92 -7.75 17.85
C ASP A 60 -5.86 -6.69 16.74
N ASP A 61 -4.72 -6.02 16.56
CA ASP A 61 -4.55 -5.09 15.44
C ASP A 61 -4.43 -5.84 14.11
N VAL A 62 -4.81 -5.14 13.04
CA VAL A 62 -4.65 -5.58 11.66
C VAL A 62 -3.87 -4.53 10.89
N ILE A 63 -2.80 -4.92 10.21
CA ILE A 63 -2.00 -4.02 9.38
C ILE A 63 -2.05 -4.49 7.93
N LEU A 64 -2.63 -3.66 7.07
CA LEU A 64 -2.56 -3.84 5.62
C LEU A 64 -1.27 -3.21 5.09
N CYS A 65 -0.39 -4.05 4.55
CA CYS A 65 0.84 -3.65 3.91
C CYS A 65 0.78 -3.86 2.40
N GLY A 66 1.54 -3.07 1.65
CA GLY A 66 1.75 -3.27 0.23
C GLY A 66 2.34 -2.04 -0.43
N PHE A 67 3.12 -2.23 -1.49
CA PHE A 67 3.68 -1.11 -2.24
C PHE A 67 2.55 -0.20 -2.76
N PRO A 68 2.73 1.14 -2.80
CA PRO A 68 1.71 2.07 -3.32
C PRO A 68 1.09 1.59 -4.64
N ARG A 69 -0.22 1.81 -4.80
CA ARG A 69 -0.96 1.46 -6.03
C ARG A 69 -1.13 -0.05 -6.32
N SER A 70 -0.79 -0.91 -5.36
CA SER A 70 -1.05 -2.37 -5.43
C SER A 70 -2.47 -2.79 -5.04
N GLY A 71 -3.42 -1.85 -4.92
CA GLY A 71 -4.81 -2.14 -4.52
C GLY A 71 -5.10 -1.95 -3.02
N THR A 72 -4.18 -1.34 -2.28
CA THR A 72 -4.30 -1.14 -0.82
C THR A 72 -5.55 -0.34 -0.43
N SER A 73 -6.01 0.65 -1.20
CA SER A 73 -7.21 1.41 -0.86
C SER A 73 -8.49 0.55 -0.84
N MET A 74 -8.63 -0.39 -1.79
CA MET A 74 -9.77 -1.32 -1.85
C MET A 74 -9.69 -2.33 -0.71
N MET A 75 -8.51 -2.90 -0.47
CA MET A 75 -8.28 -3.81 0.64
C MET A 75 -8.50 -3.15 2.00
N GLN A 76 -8.08 -1.89 2.16
CA GLN A 76 -8.27 -1.13 3.39
C GLN A 76 -9.76 -0.95 3.70
N GLU A 77 -10.58 -0.69 2.68
CA GLU A 77 -12.03 -0.59 2.81
C GLU A 77 -12.65 -1.94 3.18
N MET A 78 -12.26 -3.02 2.49
CA MET A 78 -12.71 -4.39 2.75
C MET A 78 -12.41 -4.82 4.19
N ILE A 79 -11.14 -4.71 4.61
CA ILE A 79 -10.66 -5.13 5.92
C ILE A 79 -11.37 -4.34 7.01
N TRP A 80 -11.49 -3.02 6.86
CA TRP A 80 -12.15 -2.19 7.87
C TRP A 80 -13.62 -2.59 8.04
N LEU A 81 -14.35 -2.81 6.94
CA LEU A 81 -15.75 -3.26 7.00
C LEU A 81 -15.88 -4.63 7.68
N ILE A 82 -15.02 -5.60 7.35
CA ILE A 82 -15.03 -6.93 7.98
C ILE A 82 -14.74 -6.83 9.49
N MET A 83 -13.80 -5.97 9.89
CA MET A 83 -13.42 -5.80 11.29
C MET A 83 -14.48 -5.06 12.12
N ASN A 84 -15.25 -4.19 11.48
CA ASN A 84 -16.26 -3.32 12.11
C ASN A 84 -17.68 -3.75 11.76
N ASP A 85 -17.91 -5.07 11.70
CA ASP A 85 -19.22 -5.70 11.59
C ASP A 85 -20.09 -5.16 10.45
N PHE A 86 -19.44 -4.86 9.32
CA PHE A 86 -20.06 -4.37 8.09
C PHE A 86 -20.83 -3.06 8.26
N ASP A 87 -20.29 -2.12 9.06
CA ASP A 87 -20.82 -0.76 9.22
C ASP A 87 -20.61 0.11 7.95
N PHE A 88 -21.46 -0.14 6.94
CA PHE A 88 -21.43 0.58 5.65
C PHE A 88 -21.77 2.07 5.80
N ASP A 89 -22.61 2.43 6.77
CA ASP A 89 -22.98 3.82 7.01
C ASP A 89 -21.77 4.62 7.50
N LYS A 90 -21.02 4.10 8.46
CA LYS A 90 -19.78 4.72 8.92
C LYS A 90 -18.71 4.72 7.83
N ALA A 91 -18.62 3.66 7.01
CA ALA A 91 -17.69 3.61 5.89
C ALA A 91 -17.93 4.70 4.84
N LYS A 92 -19.21 5.03 4.59
CA LYS A 92 -19.63 6.09 3.66
C LYS A 92 -19.43 7.49 4.22
N ASN A 93 -19.66 7.69 5.51
CA ASN A 93 -19.68 9.02 6.14
C ASN A 93 -18.34 9.44 6.75
N ILE A 94 -17.45 8.50 7.10
CA ILE A 94 -16.13 8.79 7.67
C ILE A 94 -15.04 8.40 6.67
N GLN A 95 -14.09 9.32 6.47
CA GLN A 95 -12.99 9.11 5.53
C GLN A 95 -12.13 7.90 5.90
N ARG A 96 -11.71 7.15 4.87
CA ARG A 96 -10.92 5.93 5.04
C ARG A 96 -9.65 6.15 5.87
N GLY A 97 -8.95 7.26 5.67
CA GLY A 97 -7.73 7.59 6.43
C GLY A 97 -7.96 7.87 7.91
N VAL A 98 -9.19 8.21 8.32
CA VAL A 98 -9.58 8.41 9.73
C VAL A 98 -9.94 7.07 10.36
N ARG A 99 -10.64 6.21 9.60
CA ARG A 99 -11.10 4.89 10.05
C ARG A 99 -9.98 3.85 10.16
N ALA A 100 -9.02 3.91 9.24
CA ALA A 100 -7.85 3.04 9.20
C ALA A 100 -6.63 3.87 8.80
N PRO A 101 -5.91 4.50 9.73
CA PRO A 101 -4.86 5.45 9.37
C PRO A 101 -3.63 4.78 8.76
N ILE A 102 -2.84 5.60 8.07
CA ILE A 102 -1.56 5.21 7.47
C ILE A 102 -0.46 5.47 8.50
N ILE A 103 0.31 4.44 8.87
CA ILE A 103 1.26 4.49 9.99
C ILE A 103 2.29 5.62 9.79
N GLU A 104 2.86 5.68 8.59
CA GLU A 104 3.94 6.59 8.21
C GLU A 104 3.48 8.03 7.88
N LEU A 105 2.19 8.26 7.64
CA LEU A 105 1.66 9.60 7.33
C LEU A 105 0.88 10.21 8.50
N TYR A 106 1.05 9.66 9.70
CA TYR A 106 0.26 10.07 10.85
C TYR A 106 0.43 11.55 11.19
N ASP A 107 1.66 12.01 11.41
CA ASP A 107 1.93 13.41 11.80
C ASP A 107 1.67 14.39 10.66
N PHE A 108 1.86 13.93 9.42
CA PHE A 108 1.44 14.67 8.23
C PHE A 108 -0.08 14.92 8.26
N TYR A 109 -0.90 13.89 8.51
CA TYR A 109 -2.35 14.06 8.61
C TYR A 109 -2.79 14.90 9.82
N GLN A 110 -2.07 14.82 10.94
CA GLN A 110 -2.27 15.70 12.09
C GLN A 110 -1.98 17.18 11.77
N SER A 111 -0.91 17.46 11.03
CA SER A 111 -0.43 18.83 10.77
C SER A 111 -1.21 19.55 9.66
N ILE A 112 -1.69 18.84 8.64
CA ILE A 112 -2.39 19.47 7.50
C ILE A 112 -3.89 19.70 7.73
N ARG A 113 -4.44 19.26 8.87
CA ARG A 113 -5.83 19.51 9.27
C ARG A 113 -5.91 20.43 10.47
N ASN A 114 -6.35 21.67 10.22
CA ASN A 114 -6.75 22.65 11.24
C ASN A 114 -8.05 22.27 12.02
N GLU A 115 -8.49 21.01 11.96
CA GLU A 115 -9.78 20.57 12.52
C GLU A 115 -9.67 19.34 13.43
N GLY A 116 -8.50 19.02 13.99
CA GLY A 116 -8.38 18.04 15.08
C GLY A 116 -9.06 16.68 14.85
N SER A 117 -9.20 16.23 13.59
CA SER A 117 -10.14 15.17 13.20
C SER A 117 -9.48 13.83 12.82
N TYR A 118 -8.15 13.75 12.83
CA TYR A 118 -7.45 12.47 12.76
C TYR A 118 -7.23 11.95 14.20
N PRO A 119 -7.75 10.76 14.55
CA PRO A 119 -7.64 10.22 15.89
C PRO A 119 -6.18 9.88 16.20
N GLN A 120 -5.78 9.97 17.47
CA GLN A 120 -4.53 9.31 17.89
C GLN A 120 -4.64 7.80 17.65
N PHE A 121 -3.52 7.15 17.36
CA PHE A 121 -3.52 5.68 17.22
C PHE A 121 -4.08 5.00 18.47
N ASP A 122 -3.82 5.58 19.64
CA ASP A 122 -4.32 5.09 20.92
C ASP A 122 -5.80 5.42 21.17
N ASP A 123 -6.38 6.38 20.43
CA ASP A 123 -7.81 6.75 20.52
C ASP A 123 -8.70 5.89 19.61
N LEU A 124 -8.10 5.12 18.69
CA LEU A 124 -8.86 4.23 17.82
C LEU A 124 -9.51 3.10 18.63
N GLN A 125 -10.82 2.92 18.41
CA GLN A 125 -11.54 1.79 18.98
C GLN A 125 -10.92 0.47 18.49
N ARG A 126 -10.70 -0.46 19.43
CA ARG A 126 -10.17 -1.79 19.16
C ARG A 126 -11.27 -2.76 18.70
N PRO A 127 -10.96 -3.73 17.83
CA PRO A 127 -9.66 -3.95 17.17
C PRO A 127 -9.33 -2.87 16.12
N ARG A 128 -8.06 -2.43 16.05
CA ARG A 128 -7.66 -1.33 15.16
C ARG A 128 -7.23 -1.88 13.80
N THR A 129 -7.45 -1.10 12.75
CA THR A 129 -6.96 -1.40 11.39
C THR A 129 -6.03 -0.29 10.94
N PHE A 130 -4.86 -0.66 10.43
CA PHE A 130 -3.86 0.25 9.92
C PHE A 130 -3.53 -0.07 8.47
N LYS A 131 -2.96 0.91 7.76
CA LYS A 131 -2.31 0.72 6.46
C LYS A 131 -0.85 1.15 6.55
N SER A 132 0.03 0.47 5.81
CA SER A 132 1.39 0.96 5.60
C SER A 132 1.90 0.63 4.19
N HIS A 133 2.68 1.55 3.64
CA HIS A 133 3.46 1.41 2.40
C HIS A 133 4.96 1.24 2.67
N MET A 134 5.33 1.05 3.94
CA MET A 134 6.71 0.92 4.33
C MET A 134 7.25 -0.49 4.07
N PRO A 135 8.55 -0.61 3.74
CA PRO A 135 9.31 -1.85 3.90
C PRO A 135 9.08 -2.47 5.27
N VAL A 136 9.08 -3.80 5.33
CA VAL A 136 8.72 -4.55 6.53
C VAL A 136 9.59 -4.18 7.75
N GLN A 137 10.85 -3.85 7.54
CA GLN A 137 11.83 -3.50 8.57
C GLN A 137 11.47 -2.19 9.30
N LEU A 138 10.71 -1.32 8.63
CA LEU A 138 10.23 -0.04 9.16
C LEU A 138 8.94 -0.16 9.97
N LEU A 139 8.31 -1.33 9.98
CA LEU A 139 7.12 -1.51 10.80
C LEU A 139 7.44 -1.30 12.30
N PRO A 140 6.44 -0.89 13.10
CA PRO A 140 6.58 -0.72 14.54
C PRO A 140 7.21 -1.95 15.22
N ASP A 141 8.08 -1.75 16.22
CA ASP A 141 8.80 -2.87 16.84
C ASP A 141 7.87 -3.85 17.57
N ASP A 142 6.76 -3.35 18.09
CA ASP A 142 5.73 -4.18 18.72
C ASP A 142 5.13 -5.21 17.74
N VAL A 143 5.21 -5.02 16.41
CA VAL A 143 4.75 -6.02 15.43
C VAL A 143 5.45 -7.36 15.66
N TRP A 144 6.74 -7.35 15.99
CA TRP A 144 7.54 -8.57 16.14
C TRP A 144 7.25 -9.33 17.43
N THR A 145 6.84 -8.60 18.48
CA THR A 145 6.57 -9.19 19.79
C THR A 145 5.09 -9.54 19.98
N LYS A 146 4.18 -8.65 19.56
CA LYS A 146 2.72 -8.79 19.68
C LYS A 146 2.11 -9.60 18.54
N LYS A 147 2.79 -9.67 17.39
CA LYS A 147 2.37 -10.47 16.24
C LYS A 147 0.92 -10.19 15.79
N PRO A 148 0.53 -8.91 15.54
CA PRO A 148 -0.78 -8.59 14.97
C PRO A 148 -1.00 -9.27 13.62
N LYS A 149 -2.23 -9.26 13.12
CA LYS A 149 -2.51 -9.79 11.78
C LYS A 149 -1.92 -8.88 10.72
N LEU A 150 -1.08 -9.40 9.84
CA LEU A 150 -0.57 -8.70 8.66
C LEU A 150 -1.33 -9.18 7.42
N ILE A 151 -1.70 -8.26 6.54
CA ILE A 151 -2.19 -8.59 5.21
C ILE A 151 -1.28 -7.87 4.22
N TYR A 152 -0.57 -8.61 3.37
CA TYR A 152 0.28 -8.03 2.33
C TYR A 152 -0.38 -8.19 0.96
N ILE A 153 -0.54 -7.09 0.22
CA ILE A 153 -1.04 -7.12 -1.15
C ILE A 153 0.02 -6.63 -2.16
N SER A 154 0.32 -7.49 -3.13
CA SER A 154 1.11 -7.15 -4.32
C SER A 154 0.23 -7.05 -5.57
N ARG A 155 0.82 -6.65 -6.69
CA ARG A 155 0.14 -6.48 -7.98
C ARG A 155 1.15 -6.64 -9.10
N ASN A 156 0.72 -6.89 -10.35
CA ASN A 156 1.63 -6.81 -11.49
C ASN A 156 2.36 -5.46 -11.54
N VAL A 157 3.70 -5.48 -11.55
CA VAL A 157 4.53 -4.26 -11.47
C VAL A 157 4.23 -3.26 -12.58
N LYS A 158 3.89 -3.73 -13.79
CA LYS A 158 3.61 -2.83 -14.92
C LYS A 158 2.32 -2.05 -14.70
N ASP A 159 1.32 -2.70 -14.11
CA ASP A 159 0.08 -2.03 -13.68
C ASP A 159 0.30 -1.08 -12.50
N VAL A 160 1.20 -1.44 -11.58
CA VAL A 160 1.62 -0.56 -10.47
C VAL A 160 2.27 0.70 -11.03
N ALA A 161 3.29 0.56 -11.89
CA ALA A 161 4.04 1.68 -12.46
C ALA A 161 3.14 2.65 -13.22
N VAL A 162 2.26 2.14 -14.10
CA VAL A 162 1.27 2.98 -14.82
C VAL A 162 0.30 3.64 -13.84
N SER A 163 -0.22 2.91 -12.86
CA SER A 163 -1.11 3.53 -11.87
C SER A 163 -0.39 4.57 -11.01
N PHE A 164 0.91 4.41 -10.77
CA PHE A 164 1.68 5.32 -9.93
C PHE A 164 2.05 6.60 -10.68
N TYR A 165 2.34 6.51 -11.97
CA TYR A 165 2.48 7.67 -12.84
C TYR A 165 1.25 8.59 -12.76
N HIS A 166 0.05 8.03 -12.98
CA HIS A 166 -1.19 8.83 -12.92
C HIS A 166 -1.47 9.39 -11.53
N PHE A 167 -1.25 8.59 -10.48
CA PHE A 167 -1.39 9.07 -9.11
C PHE A 167 -0.43 10.23 -8.83
N SER A 168 0.81 10.13 -9.27
CA SER A 168 1.83 11.16 -9.04
C SER A 168 1.53 12.44 -9.80
N LYS A 169 1.02 12.32 -11.02
CA LYS A 169 0.53 13.45 -11.82
C LYS A 169 -0.61 14.19 -11.10
N ASP A 170 -1.56 13.43 -10.58
CA ASP A 170 -2.75 13.95 -9.91
C ASP A 170 -2.46 14.58 -8.54
N TYR A 171 -1.57 13.98 -7.75
CA TYR A 171 -1.32 14.37 -6.34
C TYR A 171 -0.12 15.30 -6.16
N TYR A 172 0.90 15.18 -7.00
CA TYR A 172 2.16 15.93 -6.85
C TYR A 172 2.38 16.93 -7.99
N ASN A 173 1.36 17.15 -8.84
CA ASN A 173 1.43 18.01 -10.03
C ASN A 173 2.66 17.68 -10.91
N TYR A 174 2.96 16.39 -11.03
CA TYR A 174 4.15 15.89 -11.69
C TYR A 174 4.10 16.12 -13.20
N SER A 175 5.19 16.64 -13.78
CA SER A 175 5.22 17.15 -15.15
C SER A 175 5.98 16.29 -16.17
N TYR A 176 6.60 15.18 -15.75
CA TYR A 176 7.37 14.34 -16.66
C TYR A 176 6.48 13.41 -17.47
N THR A 177 7.03 12.90 -18.57
CA THR A 177 6.38 11.90 -19.41
C THR A 177 6.23 10.56 -18.69
N ILE A 178 5.34 9.72 -19.20
CA ILE A 178 5.18 8.36 -18.68
C ILE A 178 6.49 7.57 -18.80
N ASP A 179 7.22 7.69 -19.91
CA ASP A 179 8.47 6.97 -20.14
C ASP A 179 9.55 7.38 -19.13
N GLU A 180 9.70 8.68 -18.83
CA GLU A 180 10.60 9.15 -17.78
C GLU A 180 10.21 8.58 -16.41
N PHE A 181 8.93 8.58 -16.06
CA PHE A 181 8.45 7.99 -14.81
C PHE A 181 8.73 6.48 -14.73
N LEU A 182 8.49 5.75 -15.82
CA LEU A 182 8.78 4.32 -15.90
C LEU A 182 10.27 4.03 -15.75
N GLN A 183 11.13 4.87 -16.31
CA GLN A 183 12.57 4.74 -16.13
C GLN A 183 12.97 5.00 -14.66
N TYR A 184 12.45 6.05 -14.01
CA TYR A 184 12.70 6.27 -12.58
C TYR A 184 12.20 5.12 -11.70
N PHE A 185 11.11 4.45 -12.07
CA PHE A 185 10.65 3.25 -11.38
C PHE A 185 11.68 2.12 -11.47
N LEU A 186 12.20 1.84 -12.68
CA LEU A 186 13.20 0.79 -12.92
C LEU A 186 14.55 1.09 -12.24
N ASP A 187 14.86 2.37 -12.07
CA ASP A 187 16.08 2.86 -11.41
C ASP A 187 15.94 2.94 -9.88
N ASP A 188 14.81 2.46 -9.32
CA ASP A 188 14.47 2.53 -7.89
C ASP A 188 14.53 3.96 -7.31
N ALA A 189 14.16 4.96 -8.13
CA ALA A 189 14.23 6.38 -7.83
C ALA A 189 12.86 7.01 -7.52
N LEU A 190 11.91 6.23 -7.01
CA LEU A 190 10.57 6.68 -6.63
C LEU A 190 10.31 6.50 -5.13
N GLU A 191 9.16 6.98 -4.64
CA GLU A 191 8.74 6.71 -3.26
C GLU A 191 8.48 5.21 -3.05
N SER A 192 8.84 4.71 -1.86
CA SER A 192 8.72 3.32 -1.42
C SER A 192 9.54 2.28 -2.20
N THR A 193 10.32 2.66 -3.23
CA THR A 193 11.24 1.75 -3.92
C THR A 193 12.45 1.42 -3.03
N PRO A 194 13.11 0.27 -3.23
CA PRO A 194 12.97 -0.70 -4.33
C PRO A 194 11.74 -1.60 -4.29
N TYR A 195 11.03 -1.76 -5.41
CA TYR A 195 9.76 -2.52 -5.46
C TYR A 195 9.95 -4.03 -5.30
N ARG A 196 10.98 -4.62 -5.93
CA ARG A 196 11.23 -6.07 -5.90
C ARG A 196 11.56 -6.49 -4.47
N GLU A 197 12.51 -5.82 -3.84
CA GLU A 197 12.93 -6.00 -2.46
C GLU A 197 11.76 -5.80 -1.50
N HIS A 198 10.93 -4.77 -1.71
CA HIS A 198 9.73 -4.55 -0.89
C HIS A 198 8.81 -5.79 -0.90
N ILE A 199 8.58 -6.44 -2.04
CA ILE A 199 7.78 -7.68 -2.05
C ILE A 199 8.51 -8.81 -1.33
N LEU A 200 9.78 -9.00 -1.64
CA LEU A 200 10.55 -10.15 -1.18
C LEU A 200 10.77 -10.11 0.33
N ASP A 201 11.00 -8.94 0.90
CA ASP A 201 11.17 -8.79 2.33
C ASP A 201 9.89 -9.18 3.10
N TYR A 202 8.72 -8.82 2.57
CA TYR A 202 7.45 -9.28 3.13
C TYR A 202 7.24 -10.79 2.92
N LEU A 203 7.57 -11.35 1.75
CA LEU A 203 7.43 -12.79 1.51
C LEU A 203 8.38 -13.66 2.36
N ASN A 204 9.51 -13.10 2.80
CA ASN A 204 10.57 -13.84 3.49
C ASN A 204 10.70 -13.49 4.98
N ILE A 205 9.63 -12.97 5.63
CA ILE A 205 9.66 -12.67 7.07
C ILE A 205 9.89 -13.97 7.86
N PRO A 206 11.02 -14.12 8.57
CA PRO A 206 11.32 -15.37 9.27
C PRO A 206 10.31 -15.62 10.40
N ASN A 207 9.74 -16.83 10.43
CA ASN A 207 8.91 -17.31 11.54
C ASN A 207 7.63 -16.48 11.84
N TYR A 208 7.19 -15.62 10.91
CA TYR A 208 5.95 -14.85 11.08
C TYR A 208 4.77 -15.55 10.39
N LYS A 209 3.92 -16.20 11.18
CA LYS A 209 2.78 -16.98 10.66
C LYS A 209 1.48 -16.18 10.52
N ASN A 210 1.40 -15.02 11.17
CA ASN A 210 0.17 -14.22 11.21
C ASN A 210 0.09 -13.24 10.03
N ILE A 211 0.39 -13.73 8.82
CA ILE A 211 0.42 -12.93 7.59
C ILE A 211 -0.35 -13.62 6.47
N LEU A 212 -1.21 -12.86 5.78
CA LEU A 212 -1.92 -13.28 4.58
C LEU A 212 -1.34 -12.54 3.36
N TYR A 213 -0.89 -13.30 2.36
CA TYR A 213 -0.40 -12.75 1.10
C TYR A 213 -1.48 -12.81 0.03
N LEU A 214 -1.70 -11.70 -0.67
CA LEU A 214 -2.66 -11.57 -1.75
C LEU A 214 -2.03 -10.86 -2.93
N THR A 215 -2.58 -11.11 -4.12
CA THR A 215 -2.33 -10.26 -5.29
C THR A 215 -3.62 -9.57 -5.69
N TYR A 216 -3.52 -8.34 -6.17
CA TYR A 216 -4.66 -7.58 -6.69
C TYR A 216 -5.41 -8.35 -7.79
N GLU A 217 -4.67 -9.06 -8.65
CA GLU A 217 -5.21 -9.88 -9.72
C GLU A 217 -6.10 -11.00 -9.18
N LEU A 218 -5.64 -11.71 -8.15
CA LEU A 218 -6.42 -12.78 -7.53
C LEU A 218 -7.70 -12.25 -6.87
N VAL A 219 -7.57 -11.18 -6.08
CA VAL A 219 -8.71 -10.57 -5.38
C VAL A 219 -9.75 -10.05 -6.37
N THR A 220 -9.33 -9.40 -7.45
CA THR A 220 -10.27 -8.86 -8.44
C THR A 220 -10.84 -9.91 -9.39
N MET A 221 -10.13 -11.02 -9.62
CA MET A 221 -10.62 -12.14 -10.43
C MET A 221 -11.75 -12.90 -9.72
N ASN A 222 -11.67 -13.04 -8.40
CA ASN A 222 -12.70 -13.73 -7.62
C ASN A 222 -12.94 -13.04 -6.27
N LEU A 223 -13.58 -11.87 -6.33
CA LEU A 223 -13.82 -11.03 -5.15
C LEU A 223 -14.60 -11.77 -4.05
N GLU A 224 -15.61 -12.56 -4.42
CA GLU A 224 -16.43 -13.31 -3.46
C GLU A 224 -15.59 -14.29 -2.64
N PHE A 225 -14.74 -15.08 -3.31
CA PHE A 225 -13.85 -16.02 -2.64
C PHE A 225 -12.89 -15.31 -1.70
N TYR A 226 -12.22 -14.25 -2.17
CA TYR A 226 -11.22 -13.56 -1.36
C TYR A 226 -11.81 -12.74 -0.21
N ILE A 227 -13.07 -12.31 -0.29
CA ILE A 227 -13.78 -11.78 0.89
C ILE A 227 -13.87 -12.83 2.00
N ASN A 228 -14.19 -14.08 1.66
CA ASN A 228 -14.25 -15.17 2.64
C ASN A 228 -12.87 -15.50 3.21
N GLU A 229 -11.84 -15.59 2.36
CA GLU A 229 -10.46 -15.85 2.81
C GLU A 229 -9.96 -14.77 3.78
N VAL A 230 -10.20 -13.49 3.44
CA VAL A 230 -9.84 -12.36 4.32
C VAL A 230 -10.64 -12.41 5.62
N ALA A 231 -11.95 -12.66 5.56
CA ALA A 231 -12.77 -12.76 6.77
C ALA A 231 -12.31 -13.91 7.68
N ALA A 232 -12.04 -15.09 7.10
CA ALA A 232 -11.54 -16.25 7.82
C ALA A 232 -10.18 -15.97 8.48
N PHE A 233 -9.24 -15.37 7.75
CA PHE A 233 -7.95 -14.95 8.30
C PHE A 233 -8.12 -13.95 9.46
N LEU A 234 -9.08 -13.02 9.33
CA LEU A 234 -9.40 -12.06 10.38
C LEU A 234 -10.17 -12.68 11.56
N GLY A 235 -10.59 -13.94 11.48
CA GLY A 235 -11.38 -14.61 12.52
C GLY A 235 -12.83 -14.13 12.57
N LYS A 236 -13.36 -13.66 11.43
CA LYS A 236 -14.73 -13.16 11.27
C LYS A 236 -15.52 -14.11 10.38
N THR A 237 -16.81 -14.25 10.68
CA THR A 237 -17.77 -14.91 9.79
C THR A 237 -18.53 -13.86 8.99
N ILE A 238 -18.96 -14.22 7.79
CA ILE A 238 -19.71 -13.33 6.90
C ILE A 238 -20.99 -14.04 6.45
N SER A 239 -22.12 -13.35 6.55
CA SER A 239 -23.39 -13.82 5.98
C SER A 239 -23.40 -13.58 4.47
N ASP A 240 -24.19 -14.36 3.72
CA ASP A 240 -24.35 -14.15 2.29
C ASP A 240 -24.86 -12.73 1.97
N GLU A 241 -25.73 -12.18 2.82
CA GLU A 241 -26.22 -10.80 2.69
C GLU A 241 -25.08 -9.76 2.80
N ASN A 242 -24.25 -9.85 3.84
CA ASN A 242 -23.13 -8.91 4.03
C ASN A 242 -22.07 -9.07 2.94
N LYS A 243 -21.86 -10.30 2.47
CA LYS A 243 -20.95 -10.59 1.35
C LYS A 243 -21.42 -9.92 0.06
N ILE A 244 -22.71 -10.05 -0.28
CA ILE A 244 -23.30 -9.38 -1.46
C ILE A 244 -23.17 -7.86 -1.33
N LYS A 245 -23.53 -7.28 -0.19
CA LYS A 245 -23.39 -5.84 0.07
C LYS A 245 -21.95 -5.36 -0.04
N LEU A 246 -21.00 -6.14 0.51
CA LEU A 246 -19.58 -5.80 0.43
C LEU A 246 -19.05 -5.87 -1.00
N MET A 247 -19.43 -6.87 -1.78
CA MET A 247 -19.07 -6.95 -3.21
C MET A 247 -19.63 -5.76 -4.00
N GLU A 248 -20.88 -5.38 -3.74
CA GLU A 248 -21.49 -4.21 -4.37
C GLU A 248 -20.77 -2.91 -3.95
N HIS A 249 -20.48 -2.73 -2.66
CA HIS A 249 -19.76 -1.58 -2.13
C HIS A 249 -18.35 -1.45 -2.74
N LEU A 250 -17.65 -2.57 -2.90
CA LEU A 250 -16.30 -2.63 -3.47
C LEU A 250 -16.28 -2.62 -5.00
N SER A 251 -17.44 -2.63 -5.67
CA SER A 251 -17.48 -2.53 -7.12
C SER A 251 -16.81 -1.24 -7.58
N PHE A 252 -16.08 -1.31 -8.70
CA PHE A 252 -15.31 -0.17 -9.19
C PHE A 252 -16.19 1.08 -9.39
N LYS A 253 -17.43 0.90 -9.86
CA LYS A 253 -18.42 1.97 -10.01
C LYS A 253 -18.70 2.65 -8.67
N ASN A 254 -19.07 1.88 -7.64
CA ASN A 254 -19.47 2.42 -6.35
C ASN A 254 -18.28 3.03 -5.59
N ILE A 255 -17.11 2.41 -5.66
CA ILE A 255 -15.87 2.99 -5.10
C ILE A 255 -15.56 4.34 -5.73
N LYS A 256 -15.72 4.49 -7.06
CA LYS A 256 -15.44 5.75 -7.75
C LYS A 256 -16.40 6.87 -7.35
N GLU A 257 -17.63 6.54 -6.97
CA GLU A 257 -18.65 7.52 -6.51
C GLU A 257 -18.62 7.74 -4.99
N ASN A 258 -17.85 6.93 -4.24
CA ASN A 258 -17.79 6.99 -2.78
C ASN A 258 -16.84 8.10 -2.30
N LYS A 259 -17.44 9.18 -1.78
CA LYS A 259 -16.73 10.33 -1.20
C LYS A 259 -15.79 9.96 -0.05
N GLY A 260 -16.19 9.00 0.80
CA GLY A 260 -15.38 8.48 1.90
C GLY A 260 -14.13 7.70 1.43
N PHE A 261 -14.14 7.24 0.18
CA PHE A 261 -13.03 6.51 -0.45
C PHE A 261 -12.06 7.44 -1.19
N ASN A 262 -12.54 8.43 -1.94
CA ASN A 262 -11.68 9.19 -2.86
C ASN A 262 -10.85 10.30 -2.22
N ASN A 263 -10.99 10.57 -0.92
CA ASN A 263 -10.33 11.69 -0.24
C ASN A 263 -10.61 13.04 -0.95
N GLU A 264 -11.83 13.24 -1.46
CA GLU A 264 -12.20 14.40 -2.30
C GLU A 264 -11.84 15.75 -1.67
N SER A 265 -12.03 15.90 -0.35
CA SER A 265 -11.66 17.12 0.38
C SER A 265 -10.17 17.42 0.36
N PHE A 266 -9.34 16.38 0.42
CA PHE A 266 -7.88 16.51 0.41
C PHE A 266 -7.38 16.82 -1.00
N LEU A 267 -7.93 16.12 -2.00
CA LEU A 267 -7.68 16.39 -3.41
C LEU A 267 -8.06 17.81 -3.80
N LYS A 268 -9.21 18.29 -3.31
CA LYS A 268 -9.65 19.67 -3.50
C LYS A 268 -8.63 20.66 -2.93
N LYS A 269 -8.16 20.42 -1.69
CA LYS A 269 -7.14 21.28 -1.07
C LYS A 269 -5.83 21.26 -1.85
N ILE A 270 -5.31 20.10 -2.24
CA ILE A 270 -4.11 20.01 -3.10
C ILE A 270 -4.31 20.82 -4.37
N ARG A 271 -5.45 20.67 -5.04
CA ARG A 271 -5.75 21.40 -6.27
C ARG A 271 -5.77 22.91 -6.03
N ASP A 272 -6.43 23.34 -4.96
CA ASP A 272 -6.56 24.76 -4.60
C ASP A 272 -5.18 25.35 -4.21
N ASP A 273 -4.32 24.59 -3.51
CA ASP A 273 -2.96 25.00 -3.10
C ASP A 273 -1.95 24.97 -4.26
N THR A 274 -2.09 24.04 -5.22
CA THR A 274 -1.15 23.85 -6.35
C THR A 274 -1.57 24.58 -7.62
N GLY A 275 -2.81 25.08 -7.70
CA GLY A 275 -3.37 25.68 -8.90
C GLY A 275 -3.61 24.68 -10.04
N ALA A 276 -3.64 23.37 -9.75
CA ALA A 276 -3.85 22.34 -10.76
C ALA A 276 -5.21 22.49 -11.45
N THR A 277 -5.22 22.51 -12.78
CA THR A 277 -6.45 22.72 -13.60
C THR A 277 -7.05 21.44 -14.15
N GLN A 278 -6.36 20.29 -14.01
CA GLN A 278 -6.84 19.00 -14.47
C GLN A 278 -7.78 18.36 -13.46
N GLU A 279 -8.80 17.65 -13.95
CA GLU A 279 -9.69 16.85 -13.11
C GLU A 279 -8.90 15.69 -12.50
N ILE A 280 -8.72 15.71 -11.18
CA ILE A 280 -7.97 14.68 -10.46
C ILE A 280 -8.84 13.41 -10.40
N ALA A 281 -8.37 12.31 -11.00
CA ALA A 281 -9.12 11.05 -11.07
C ALA A 281 -9.26 10.35 -9.71
N GLY A 282 -8.55 10.82 -8.69
CA GLY A 282 -8.59 10.31 -7.33
C GLY A 282 -7.95 8.93 -7.19
N HIS A 283 -8.31 8.20 -6.12
CA HIS A 283 -7.68 6.90 -5.83
C HIS A 283 -8.10 5.81 -6.83
N ALA A 284 -9.33 5.86 -7.36
CA ALA A 284 -9.93 4.85 -8.23
C ALA A 284 -9.97 5.30 -9.71
N ARG A 285 -8.99 4.84 -10.52
CA ARG A 285 -8.84 5.25 -11.92
C ARG A 285 -9.53 4.34 -12.95
N LYS A 286 -9.13 3.06 -13.01
CA LYS A 286 -9.67 2.06 -13.96
C LYS A 286 -10.06 0.73 -13.34
N GLY A 287 -9.50 0.36 -12.18
CA GLY A 287 -9.90 -0.83 -11.42
C GLY A 287 -9.64 -2.18 -12.10
N LYS A 288 -8.80 -2.25 -13.13
CA LYS A 288 -8.57 -3.47 -13.93
C LYS A 288 -7.10 -3.88 -13.91
N SER A 289 -6.86 -5.18 -14.06
CA SER A 289 -5.53 -5.76 -14.33
C SER A 289 -5.24 -5.77 -15.84
N GLY A 290 -3.97 -5.67 -16.22
CA GLY A 290 -3.54 -5.58 -17.61
C GLY A 290 -3.78 -4.21 -18.26
N GLY A 291 -4.06 -3.18 -17.46
CA GLY A 291 -4.27 -1.81 -17.96
C GLY A 291 -3.00 -1.23 -18.60
N PHE A 292 -1.82 -1.68 -18.15
CA PHE A 292 -0.53 -1.28 -18.71
C PHE A 292 -0.43 -1.48 -20.23
N LYS A 293 -1.08 -2.51 -20.79
CA LYS A 293 -1.01 -2.83 -22.23
C LYS A 293 -1.52 -1.70 -23.14
N SER A 294 -2.33 -0.79 -22.60
CA SER A 294 -2.90 0.34 -23.34
C SER A 294 -2.13 1.65 -23.17
N GLU A 295 -1.15 1.70 -22.26
CA GLU A 295 -0.50 2.95 -21.82
C GLU A 295 1.02 2.85 -21.80
N MET A 296 1.58 1.64 -21.69
CA MET A 296 3.00 1.36 -21.67
C MET A 296 3.46 0.91 -23.07
N SER A 297 4.57 1.47 -23.56
CA SER A 297 5.17 1.02 -24.82
C SER A 297 5.70 -0.41 -24.71
N GLN A 298 5.79 -1.12 -25.84
CA GLN A 298 6.35 -2.48 -25.85
C GLN A 298 7.79 -2.52 -25.30
N GLU A 299 8.59 -1.48 -25.59
CA GLU A 299 9.95 -1.34 -25.06
C GLU A 299 9.97 -1.37 -23.53
N TYR A 300 9.11 -0.61 -22.86
CA TYR A 300 9.04 -0.64 -21.40
C TYR A 300 8.43 -1.93 -20.87
N ILE A 301 7.45 -2.53 -21.56
CA ILE A 301 6.93 -3.84 -21.18
C ILE A 301 8.08 -4.86 -21.10
N ASP A 302 8.93 -4.91 -22.14
CA ASP A 302 10.06 -5.83 -22.21
C ASP A 302 11.13 -5.51 -21.15
N LYS A 303 11.41 -4.22 -20.89
CA LYS A 303 12.31 -3.78 -19.82
C LYS A 303 11.83 -4.24 -18.44
N PHE A 304 10.54 -4.05 -18.13
CA PHE A 304 9.96 -4.49 -16.86
C PHE A 304 9.94 -6.01 -16.73
N ASP A 305 9.61 -6.75 -17.80
CA ASP A 305 9.64 -8.21 -17.79
C ASP A 305 11.05 -8.73 -17.52
N LYS A 306 12.06 -8.16 -18.20
CA LYS A 306 13.46 -8.48 -17.94
C LYS A 306 13.88 -8.14 -16.52
N TRP A 307 13.58 -6.92 -16.06
CA TRP A 307 13.93 -6.44 -14.71
C TRP A 307 13.29 -7.29 -13.61
N MET A 308 12.04 -7.76 -13.77
CA MET A 308 11.42 -8.66 -12.80
C MET A 308 12.02 -10.06 -12.80
N ALA A 309 12.45 -10.55 -13.97
CA ALA A 309 13.07 -11.87 -14.11
C ALA A 309 14.55 -11.92 -13.67
N GLU A 310 15.22 -10.76 -13.61
CA GLU A 310 16.60 -10.66 -13.15
C GLU A 310 16.72 -11.04 -11.67
N LYS A 311 17.68 -11.93 -11.38
CA LYS A 311 17.99 -12.35 -10.01
C LYS A 311 18.56 -11.16 -9.22
N LEU A 312 18.03 -10.92 -8.03
CA LEU A 312 18.57 -9.90 -7.15
C LEU A 312 19.90 -10.36 -6.51
N GLU A 313 20.80 -9.42 -6.29
CA GLU A 313 22.08 -9.67 -5.59
C GLU A 313 21.88 -10.18 -4.15
N THR A 314 20.71 -9.91 -3.57
CA THR A 314 20.25 -10.45 -2.28
C THR A 314 19.99 -11.96 -2.30
N GLY A 315 19.97 -12.57 -3.49
CA GLY A 315 19.71 -14.00 -3.70
C GLY A 315 18.22 -14.35 -3.82
N TYR A 316 17.33 -13.37 -3.71
CA TYR A 316 15.89 -13.53 -3.90
C TYR A 316 15.49 -13.53 -5.39
N ASN A 317 14.43 -14.26 -5.72
CA ASN A 317 13.82 -14.26 -7.06
C ASN A 317 12.36 -13.81 -6.94
N VAL A 318 11.92 -12.87 -7.78
CA VAL A 318 10.48 -12.61 -7.95
C VAL A 318 9.99 -13.57 -9.03
N GLN A 319 9.20 -14.58 -8.66
CA GLN A 319 8.56 -15.49 -9.63
C GLN A 319 7.15 -15.03 -9.97
#